data_AF-A0A7Y2EVT7-F1
#
_entry.id   AF-A0A7Y2EVT7-F1
#
_cell.length_a   1.000
_cell.length_b   1.000
_cell.length_c   1.000
_cell.angle_alpha   90.00
_cell.angle_beta   90.00
_cell.angle_gamma   90.00
#
_symmetry.space_group_name_H-M   'P 1'
#
loop_
_entity.id
_entity.type
_entity.pdbx_description
1 polymer ?
#
loop_
_entity_poly.entity_id
_entity_poly.type
_entity_poly.pdbx_seq_one_letter_code
_entity_poly.pdbx_strand_id
1 'polypeptide(L)'
;MKNRHILSVAVAATLALATAACDADGPDAPGAARGAALAALDVGAVLQPGATVQFFASEFAFAPHDLVAEAGTYRGVLINDGTIEHDIQFANGEKYVAPAGGSIEFDFTVPADGVAFICTIAGHADAGMVGTVDTPASLAAGGVAPAQAAPGGDGAGLDAVEPNPDAPPYQLRDPRTPERGEGDGVTLVAGGAPDGGDLIEVEMVVEEKLMTIAEGYEQMVWTFNGTVPGPVLRTEVGDTVRVHLVNPEAASASHSVDFHASQVAWNDEMRSIAPGEDLVYEFTTDYAGVWMYHCGTDPVLHHIANGMFGMVIVEPAGGLPPIDHEFFFVQNEWYLGPQRELSSYAKANQAAPAPDFVMFNGIAKQYLDNPIEVPTGADVRLYVLDVGPSIDSSFHIVGTIFHDVIKEGVRLTAGNDGNWGSQAVDLAPAQGAVIELRTAEDGLYPIVTHAFNFPGRGAVGLLQAGDGEP
;
A
#
# COMPACT_ATOMS: atom_id res chain seq x y z
N MET A 1 58.90 9.65 3.87
CA MET A 1 58.86 10.15 5.26
C MET A 1 57.78 11.22 5.35
N LYS A 2 56.76 11.02 6.22
CA LYS A 2 55.82 12.02 6.80
C LYS A 2 54.98 12.85 5.80
N ASN A 3 53.71 13.21 6.00
CA ASN A 3 52.73 13.05 7.07
C ASN A 3 51.33 13.31 6.48
N ARG A 4 50.30 12.71 7.09
CA ARG A 4 48.86 12.93 6.82
C ARG A 4 48.41 14.29 7.37
N HIS A 5 47.48 14.97 6.69
CA HIS A 5 46.40 15.75 7.33
C HIS A 5 45.19 15.80 6.38
N ILE A 6 44.07 15.26 6.83
CA ILE A 6 42.75 15.35 6.21
C ILE A 6 42.06 16.55 6.88
N LEU A 7 41.60 17.52 6.08
CA LEU A 7 40.75 18.62 6.52
C LEU A 7 39.31 18.27 6.14
N SER A 8 38.44 18.11 7.13
CA SER A 8 37.00 17.99 6.94
C SER A 8 36.40 19.38 6.75
N VAL A 9 35.68 19.58 5.64
CA VAL A 9 34.89 20.80 5.37
C VAL A 9 33.49 20.55 5.92
N ALA A 10 33.08 21.32 6.93
CA ALA A 10 31.70 21.39 7.38
C ALA A 10 30.92 22.36 6.48
N VAL A 11 29.83 21.88 5.89
CA VAL A 11 28.84 22.71 5.17
C VAL A 11 27.85 23.22 6.21
N ALA A 12 27.84 24.53 6.45
CA ALA A 12 26.81 25.19 7.24
C ALA A 12 25.67 25.63 6.32
N ALA A 13 24.47 25.09 6.53
CA ALA A 13 23.25 25.58 5.88
C ALA A 13 22.67 26.73 6.72
N THR A 14 22.76 27.96 6.20
CA THR A 14 22.02 29.12 6.70
C THR A 14 20.65 29.20 6.03
N LEU A 15 19.57 29.11 6.81
CA LEU A 15 18.21 29.46 6.36
C LEU A 15 17.89 30.89 6.81
N ALA A 16 17.61 31.78 5.86
CA ALA A 16 17.23 33.16 6.09
C ALA A 16 15.70 33.29 6.09
N LEU A 17 15.12 33.93 7.12
CA LEU A 17 13.74 34.38 7.10
C LEU A 17 13.63 35.74 6.40
N ALA A 18 12.74 35.84 5.41
CA ALA A 18 12.31 37.09 4.81
C ALA A 18 11.08 37.63 5.58
N THR A 19 11.19 38.84 6.12
CA THR A 19 10.05 39.61 6.63
C THR A 19 9.45 40.44 5.49
N ALA A 20 8.19 40.18 5.13
CA ALA A 20 7.36 41.13 4.40
C ALA A 20 6.16 41.49 5.27
N ALA A 21 6.14 42.73 5.74
CA ALA A 21 5.03 43.33 6.46
C ALA A 21 3.89 43.68 5.48
N CYS A 22 2.66 43.35 5.87
CA CYS A 22 1.45 43.94 5.30
C CYS A 22 0.85 44.91 6.35
N ASP A 23 0.80 46.19 6.01
CA ASP A 23 0.08 47.22 6.75
C ASP A 23 -1.43 47.08 6.51
N ALA A 24 -2.21 47.04 7.60
CA ALA A 24 -3.63 47.36 7.57
C ALA A 24 -4.01 48.14 8.84
N ASP A 25 -4.25 49.44 8.67
CA ASP A 25 -4.79 50.38 9.66
C ASP A 25 -6.30 50.18 9.87
N GLY A 26 -6.77 50.20 11.13
CA GLY A 26 -8.11 50.71 11.49
C GLY A 26 -8.93 49.90 12.51
N PRO A 27 -9.71 50.54 13.41
CA PRO A 27 -9.80 50.17 14.83
C PRO A 27 -11.19 49.67 15.28
N ASP A 28 -11.22 48.78 16.29
CA ASP A 28 -12.15 48.80 17.45
C ASP A 28 -12.29 47.40 18.11
N ALA A 29 -11.59 47.19 19.24
CA ALA A 29 -12.08 46.43 20.42
C ALA A 29 -11.02 46.41 21.54
N PRO A 30 -11.36 46.83 22.79
CA PRO A 30 -10.46 46.76 23.94
C PRO A 30 -10.61 45.43 24.70
N GLY A 31 -9.49 44.81 25.08
CA GLY A 31 -9.50 43.65 25.99
C GLY A 31 -8.24 42.78 26.00
N ALA A 32 -7.07 43.37 26.19
CA ALA A 32 -5.82 42.67 26.52
C ALA A 32 -5.99 41.85 27.84
N ALA A 33 -5.26 40.79 28.17
CA ALA A 33 -3.96 40.30 27.74
C ALA A 33 -3.77 38.86 28.27
N ARG A 34 -3.01 38.02 27.55
CA ARG A 34 -1.93 37.16 28.07
C ARG A 34 -1.24 36.43 26.90
N GLY A 35 -0.66 37.21 25.98
CA GLY A 35 0.38 36.69 25.10
C GLY A 35 1.68 36.63 25.92
N ALA A 36 2.04 35.45 26.40
CA ALA A 36 3.45 35.20 26.71
C ALA A 36 4.17 35.19 25.35
N ALA A 37 5.10 36.12 25.16
CA ALA A 37 6.01 36.05 24.03
C ALA A 37 6.74 34.69 24.11
N LEU A 38 6.48 33.82 23.14
CA LEU A 38 7.21 32.58 22.95
C LEU A 38 8.68 32.93 22.71
N ALA A 39 9.52 32.67 23.70
CA ALA A 39 10.96 32.64 23.48
C ALA A 39 11.25 31.45 22.58
N ALA A 40 11.92 31.68 21.45
CA ALA A 40 12.51 30.60 20.68
C ALA A 40 13.43 29.81 21.62
N LEU A 41 13.19 28.50 21.74
CA LEU A 41 14.09 27.61 22.46
C LEU A 41 15.41 27.55 21.68
N ASP A 42 16.48 28.01 22.31
CA ASP A 42 17.84 27.75 21.82
C ASP A 42 18.00 26.23 21.67
N VAL A 43 18.52 25.81 20.51
CA VAL A 43 18.87 24.40 20.26
C VAL A 43 19.89 23.97 21.34
N GLY A 44 19.46 23.12 22.26
CA GLY A 44 20.27 22.65 23.41
C GLY A 44 19.92 23.25 24.78
N ALA A 45 18.84 24.04 24.92
CA ALA A 45 18.37 24.52 26.21
C ALA A 45 17.61 23.43 27.00
N VAL A 46 17.95 23.28 28.29
CA VAL A 46 17.25 22.36 29.22
C VAL A 46 15.95 23.01 29.70
N LEU A 47 14.81 22.46 29.28
CA LEU A 47 13.47 22.93 29.65
C LEU A 47 13.21 22.80 31.15
N GLN A 48 12.64 23.83 31.75
CA GLN A 48 12.30 23.85 33.18
C GLN A 48 10.83 23.46 33.41
N PRO A 49 10.48 22.80 34.53
CA PRO A 49 9.10 22.37 34.79
C PRO A 49 8.12 23.55 34.76
N GLY A 50 6.92 23.30 34.23
CA GLY A 50 5.89 24.31 34.00
C GLY A 50 6.03 25.08 32.69
N ALA A 51 7.02 24.77 31.86
CA ALA A 51 7.11 25.31 30.51
C ALA A 51 6.03 24.71 29.58
N THR A 52 5.67 25.49 28.55
CA THR A 52 4.84 25.02 27.44
C THR A 52 5.73 24.51 26.31
N VAL A 53 5.43 23.31 25.81
CA VAL A 53 6.12 22.66 24.69
C VAL A 53 5.13 22.51 23.54
N GLN A 54 5.51 22.97 22.34
CA GLN A 54 4.77 22.73 21.12
C GLN A 54 5.38 21.53 20.39
N PHE A 55 4.54 20.57 20.02
CA PHE A 55 4.87 19.43 19.19
C PHE A 55 4.13 19.61 17.87
N PHE A 56 4.87 19.83 16.79
CA PHE A 56 4.34 19.86 15.44
C PHE A 56 4.38 18.43 14.88
N ALA A 57 3.23 17.90 14.49
CA ALA A 57 3.12 16.62 13.79
C ALA A 57 2.86 16.87 12.31
N SER A 58 3.65 16.22 11.46
CA SER A 58 3.36 16.02 10.05
C SER A 58 3.25 14.53 9.76
N GLU A 59 3.00 14.16 8.50
CA GLU A 59 2.84 12.79 8.02
C GLU A 59 4.01 11.87 8.40
N PHE A 60 5.21 12.43 8.58
CA PHE A 60 6.43 11.65 8.71
C PHE A 60 7.25 11.93 9.97
N ALA A 61 6.96 13.00 10.73
CA ALA A 61 7.80 13.35 11.87
C ALA A 61 7.09 14.21 12.94
N PHE A 62 7.67 14.17 14.14
CA PHE A 62 7.48 15.24 15.13
C PHE A 62 8.59 16.29 15.01
N ALA A 63 8.23 17.55 15.23
CA ALA A 63 9.16 18.64 15.47
C ALA A 63 8.74 19.40 16.73
N PRO A 64 9.60 19.57 17.74
CA PRO A 64 10.85 18.85 17.92
C PRO A 64 10.60 17.35 18.18
N HIS A 65 11.46 16.49 17.64
CA HIS A 65 11.47 15.05 17.96
C HIS A 65 12.31 14.77 19.22
N ASP A 66 13.42 15.50 19.43
CA ASP A 66 14.26 15.37 20.61
C ASP A 66 14.26 16.65 21.45
N LEU A 67 14.01 16.48 22.75
CA LEU A 67 13.93 17.56 23.73
C LEU A 67 14.79 17.22 24.95
N VAL A 68 15.35 18.23 25.61
CA VAL A 68 16.01 18.06 26.91
C VAL A 68 15.27 18.88 27.97
N ALA A 69 14.88 18.26 29.07
CA ALA A 69 14.05 18.84 30.12
C ALA A 69 14.46 18.33 31.52
N GLU A 70 14.25 19.14 32.56
CA GLU A 70 14.31 18.63 33.94
C GLU A 70 13.12 17.71 34.24
N ALA A 71 13.24 16.84 35.24
CA ALA A 71 12.12 16.02 35.67
C ALA A 71 10.99 16.90 36.25
N GLY A 72 9.76 16.73 35.78
CA GLY A 72 8.62 17.54 36.21
C GLY A 72 7.43 17.51 35.27
N THR A 73 6.44 18.37 35.55
CA THR A 73 5.21 18.48 34.75
C THR A 73 5.29 19.67 33.80
N TYR A 74 4.75 19.49 32.59
CA TYR A 74 4.81 20.44 31.48
C TYR A 74 3.44 20.57 30.82
N ARG A 75 3.24 21.68 30.11
CA ARG A 75 2.08 21.88 29.23
C ARG A 75 2.50 21.51 27.81
N GLY A 76 1.83 20.55 27.18
CA GLY A 76 2.00 20.19 25.78
C GLY A 76 0.93 20.83 24.89
N VAL A 77 1.31 21.19 23.67
CA VAL A 77 0.40 21.54 22.59
C VAL A 77 0.80 20.72 21.36
N LEU A 78 -0.02 19.75 20.97
CA LEU A 78 0.15 19.03 19.71
C LEU A 78 -0.54 19.83 18.61
N ILE A 79 0.23 20.29 17.64
CA ILE A 79 -0.21 21.01 16.44
C ILE A 79 -0.05 20.06 15.27
N ASN A 80 -1.14 19.76 14.58
CA ASN A 80 -1.13 18.88 13.44
C ASN A 80 -1.08 19.72 12.15
N ASP A 81 0.10 19.76 11.53
CA ASP A 81 0.34 20.38 10.23
C ASP A 81 0.14 19.40 9.05
N GLY A 82 -0.18 18.15 9.35
CA GLY A 82 -0.47 17.10 8.39
C GLY A 82 -1.92 17.14 7.86
N THR A 83 -2.12 16.33 6.83
CA THR A 83 -3.34 16.17 6.04
C THR A 83 -4.28 15.08 6.58
N ILE A 84 -3.81 14.27 7.53
CA ILE A 84 -4.60 13.30 8.30
C ILE A 84 -4.49 13.58 9.80
N GLU A 85 -5.28 12.89 10.62
CA GLU A 85 -5.14 13.02 12.08
C GLU A 85 -3.80 12.46 12.57
N HIS A 86 -3.28 13.06 13.63
CA HIS A 86 -2.07 12.60 14.30
C HIS A 86 -2.28 12.63 15.80
N ASP A 87 -1.69 11.67 16.48
CA ASP A 87 -1.65 11.63 17.93
C ASP A 87 -0.23 11.69 18.49
N ILE A 88 -0.13 12.00 19.78
CA ILE A 88 1.05 11.82 20.60
C ILE A 88 0.70 10.90 21.76
N GLN A 89 1.30 9.71 21.79
CA GLN A 89 1.20 8.76 22.89
C GLN A 89 2.53 8.64 23.62
N PHE A 90 2.53 8.88 24.93
CA PHE A 90 3.71 8.71 25.79
C PHE A 90 3.83 7.26 26.28
N ALA A 91 5.04 6.85 26.65
CA ALA A 91 5.33 5.49 27.16
C ALA A 91 4.50 5.06 28.40
N ASN A 92 3.89 6.02 29.11
CA ASN A 92 2.98 5.74 30.23
C ASN A 92 1.54 5.40 29.77
N GLY A 93 1.25 5.43 28.47
CA GLY A 93 -0.04 5.13 27.86
C GLY A 93 -0.96 6.33 27.64
N GLU A 94 -0.58 7.54 28.10
CA GLU A 94 -1.35 8.75 27.85
C GLU A 94 -1.28 9.14 26.37
N LYS A 95 -2.44 9.36 25.74
CA LYS A 95 -2.60 9.64 24.30
C LYS A 95 -3.45 10.89 24.08
N TYR A 96 -3.02 11.74 23.15
CA TYR A 96 -3.74 12.96 22.75
C TYR A 96 -3.76 13.07 21.23
N VAL A 97 -4.96 13.28 20.66
CA VAL A 97 -5.20 13.27 19.20
C VAL A 97 -5.53 14.68 18.71
N ALA A 98 -4.91 15.09 17.60
CA ALA A 98 -5.21 16.34 16.90
C ALA A 98 -5.72 16.01 15.47
N PRO A 99 -6.89 16.54 15.06
CA PRO A 99 -7.37 16.36 13.68
C PRO A 99 -6.46 17.09 12.69
N ALA A 100 -6.55 16.76 11.40
CA ALA A 100 -5.79 17.41 10.32
C ALA A 100 -5.95 18.95 10.38
N GLY A 101 -4.82 19.67 10.36
CA GLY A 101 -4.80 21.14 10.51
C GLY A 101 -5.23 21.67 11.89
N GLY A 102 -5.46 20.79 12.87
CA GLY A 102 -5.96 21.12 14.20
C GLY A 102 -4.89 21.13 15.29
N SER A 103 -5.30 21.38 16.53
CA SER A 103 -4.40 21.26 17.69
C SER A 103 -5.13 20.82 18.96
N ILE A 104 -4.39 20.21 19.88
CA ILE A 104 -4.87 19.85 21.22
C ILE A 104 -3.83 20.23 22.27
N GLU A 105 -4.28 20.78 23.40
CA GLU A 105 -3.42 21.07 24.54
C GLU A 105 -3.62 20.04 25.66
N PHE A 106 -2.53 19.59 26.27
CA PHE A 106 -2.53 18.56 27.32
C PHE A 106 -1.43 18.80 28.37
N ASP A 107 -1.51 18.14 29.52
CA ASP A 107 -0.43 18.16 30.51
C ASP A 107 0.31 16.83 30.43
N PHE A 108 1.64 16.85 30.50
CA PHE A 108 2.46 15.64 30.50
C PHE A 108 3.56 15.72 31.56
N THR A 109 4.05 14.56 32.00
CA THR A 109 5.10 14.48 33.02
C THR A 109 6.36 13.83 32.45
N VAL A 110 7.51 14.45 32.70
CA VAL A 110 8.84 13.94 32.38
C VAL A 110 9.42 13.27 33.64
N PRO A 111 9.58 11.94 33.66
CA PRO A 111 10.27 11.21 34.72
C PRO A 111 11.76 11.58 34.82
N ALA A 112 12.41 11.21 35.92
CA ALA A 112 13.86 11.39 36.09
C ALA A 112 14.67 10.69 34.99
N ASP A 113 14.18 9.55 34.51
CA ASP A 113 14.81 8.76 33.46
C ASP A 113 14.45 9.24 32.05
N GLY A 114 13.67 10.32 31.93
CA GLY A 114 13.12 10.82 30.68
C GLY A 114 11.90 10.02 30.20
N VAL A 115 11.33 10.41 29.07
CA VAL A 115 10.15 9.77 28.48
C VAL A 115 10.21 9.81 26.96
N ALA A 116 9.68 8.80 26.31
CA ALA A 116 9.51 8.80 24.86
C ALA A 116 8.03 8.82 24.46
N PHE A 117 7.80 9.24 23.23
CA PHE A 117 6.47 9.39 22.65
C PHE A 117 6.43 9.00 21.16
N ILE A 118 5.26 8.58 20.68
CA ILE A 118 5.03 8.12 19.31
C ILE A 118 3.72 8.67 18.74
N CYS A 119 3.60 8.61 17.42
CA CYS A 119 2.31 8.63 16.73
C CYS A 119 1.82 7.19 16.53
N THR A 120 0.63 6.86 17.01
CA THR A 120 0.07 5.49 16.99
C THR A 120 -0.73 5.17 15.74
N ILE A 121 -0.85 6.12 14.80
CA ILE A 121 -1.40 5.85 13.47
C ILE A 121 -0.55 4.76 12.80
N ALA A 122 -1.22 3.79 12.17
CA ALA A 122 -0.56 2.61 11.63
C ALA A 122 0.58 2.99 10.66
N GLY A 123 1.77 2.42 10.86
CA GLY A 123 2.96 2.69 10.05
C GLY A 123 3.68 4.01 10.36
N HIS A 124 3.09 4.95 11.10
CA HIS A 124 3.69 6.27 11.33
C HIS A 124 4.90 6.22 12.27
N ALA A 125 4.80 5.52 13.42
CA ALA A 125 5.95 5.32 14.30
C ALA A 125 7.08 4.57 13.59
N ASP A 126 6.73 3.54 12.78
CA ASP A 126 7.67 2.77 11.98
C ASP A 126 8.34 3.61 10.87
N ALA A 127 7.62 4.61 10.35
CA ALA A 127 8.12 5.61 9.41
C ALA A 127 8.98 6.72 10.07
N GLY A 128 9.08 6.74 11.40
CA GLY A 128 9.92 7.68 12.14
C GLY A 128 9.17 8.75 12.93
N MET A 129 7.84 8.68 13.06
CA MET A 129 7.06 9.54 13.97
C MET A 129 7.21 9.13 15.43
N VAL A 130 8.43 9.27 15.92
CA VAL A 130 8.84 8.97 17.30
C VAL A 130 9.65 10.13 17.84
N GLY A 131 9.67 10.29 19.16
CA GLY A 131 10.46 11.32 19.81
C GLY A 131 10.76 11.03 21.27
N THR A 132 11.64 11.85 21.84
CA THR A 132 12.15 11.72 23.20
C THR A 132 12.13 13.06 23.94
N VAL A 133 11.91 12.97 25.24
CA VAL A 133 12.18 14.03 26.20
C VAL A 133 13.19 13.49 27.21
N ASP A 134 14.45 13.78 26.95
CA ASP A 134 15.58 13.44 27.79
C ASP A 134 15.70 14.36 29.00
N THR A 135 16.23 13.85 30.11
CA THR A 135 16.76 14.66 31.20
C THR A 135 18.28 14.71 31.17
N PRO A 136 18.93 15.68 31.84
CA PRO A 136 20.39 15.63 32.01
C PRO A 136 20.88 14.31 32.63
N ALA A 137 20.06 13.66 33.45
CA ALA A 137 20.36 12.36 34.04
C ALA A 137 20.22 11.21 33.02
N SER A 138 19.18 11.20 32.18
CA SER A 138 19.01 10.19 31.13
C SER A 138 20.13 10.30 30.08
N LEU A 139 20.49 11.51 29.66
CA LEU A 139 21.61 11.73 28.74
C LEU A 139 22.94 11.22 29.30
N ALA A 140 23.20 11.43 30.59
CA ALA A 140 24.38 10.89 31.25
C ALA A 140 24.36 9.35 31.34
N ALA A 141 23.18 8.74 31.29
CA ALA A 141 22.96 7.30 31.29
C ALA A 141 22.85 6.68 29.88
N GLY A 142 23.00 7.48 28.81
CA GLY A 142 22.96 7.01 27.41
C GLY A 142 21.77 7.50 26.58
N GLY A 143 20.91 8.34 27.15
CA GLY A 143 19.71 8.89 26.51
C GLY A 143 18.50 7.96 26.62
N VAL A 144 17.32 8.54 26.49
CA VAL A 144 16.08 7.79 26.29
C VAL A 144 16.10 7.23 24.88
N ALA A 145 15.87 5.92 24.74
CA ALA A 145 15.61 5.36 23.42
C ALA A 145 14.23 5.85 22.94
N PRO A 146 14.08 6.29 21.68
CA PRO A 146 12.77 6.59 21.12
C PRO A 146 11.82 5.43 21.40
N ALA A 147 10.60 5.76 21.83
CA ALA A 147 9.57 4.77 22.00
C ALA A 147 9.35 4.18 20.61
N GLN A 148 9.61 2.90 20.49
CA GLN A 148 9.06 2.14 19.37
C GLN A 148 7.57 1.99 19.69
N ALA A 149 6.71 1.99 18.67
CA ALA A 149 5.40 1.37 18.85
C ALA A 149 5.61 0.02 19.57
N ALA A 150 4.71 -0.34 20.49
CA ALA A 150 4.82 -1.60 21.24
C ALA A 150 5.36 -2.69 20.30
N PRO A 151 6.48 -3.34 20.65
CA PRO A 151 7.28 -4.03 19.66
C PRO A 151 6.45 -5.10 18.98
N GLY A 152 6.15 -4.88 17.70
CA GLY A 152 6.33 -5.95 16.73
C GLY A 152 7.82 -6.19 16.56
N GLY A 153 8.49 -6.73 17.59
CA GLY A 153 9.88 -7.18 17.57
C GLY A 153 10.93 -6.14 17.17
N ASP A 154 11.67 -5.64 18.16
CA ASP A 154 13.03 -5.13 18.09
C ASP A 154 13.86 -5.85 17.02
N GLY A 155 14.69 -5.09 16.28
CA GLY A 155 15.53 -5.53 15.14
C GLY A 155 16.59 -6.58 15.46
N ALA A 156 16.15 -7.73 15.94
CA ALA A 156 16.86 -8.98 16.15
C ALA A 156 16.54 -9.93 14.98
N GLY A 157 16.85 -9.51 13.74
CA GLY A 157 16.36 -10.23 12.57
C GLY A 157 14.88 -9.94 12.33
N LEU A 158 14.51 -9.79 11.07
CA LEU A 158 13.10 -9.81 10.69
C LEU A 158 12.70 -11.26 10.84
N ASP A 159 12.27 -11.64 12.04
CA ASP A 159 12.04 -13.05 12.35
C ASP A 159 11.07 -13.66 11.33
N ALA A 160 11.42 -14.87 10.90
CA ALA A 160 10.53 -15.66 10.06
C ALA A 160 9.25 -15.91 10.85
N VAL A 161 8.10 -15.64 10.23
CA VAL A 161 6.82 -15.96 10.85
C VAL A 161 6.66 -17.47 10.77
N GLU A 162 6.44 -18.09 11.93
CA GLU A 162 6.21 -19.53 11.99
C GLU A 162 4.77 -19.86 11.60
N PRO A 163 4.54 -20.98 10.88
CA PRO A 163 3.20 -21.39 10.51
C PRO A 163 2.38 -21.77 11.76
N ASN A 164 1.14 -21.30 11.82
CA ASN A 164 0.13 -21.69 12.78
C ASN A 164 -0.58 -22.96 12.29
N PRO A 165 -0.39 -24.13 12.93
CA PRO A 165 -1.03 -25.38 12.51
C PRO A 165 -2.55 -25.37 12.67
N ASP A 166 -3.10 -24.44 13.45
CA ASP A 166 -4.53 -24.29 13.70
C ASP A 166 -5.19 -23.23 12.79
N ALA A 167 -4.45 -22.66 11.84
CA ALA A 167 -5.01 -21.70 10.88
C ALA A 167 -6.15 -22.35 10.06
N PRO A 168 -7.26 -21.65 9.81
CA PRO A 168 -8.32 -22.14 8.94
C PRO A 168 -7.80 -22.29 7.50
N PRO A 169 -8.41 -23.16 6.68
CA PRO A 169 -8.04 -23.29 5.28
C PRO A 169 -8.26 -21.96 4.53
N TYR A 170 -7.42 -21.68 3.54
CA TYR A 170 -7.61 -20.55 2.65
C TYR A 170 -8.84 -20.77 1.75
N GLN A 171 -9.40 -19.67 1.25
CA GLN A 171 -10.47 -19.70 0.27
C GLN A 171 -9.87 -19.56 -1.13
N LEU A 172 -9.94 -20.60 -1.95
CA LEU A 172 -9.44 -20.58 -3.33
C LEU A 172 -10.04 -19.41 -4.13
N ARG A 173 -9.17 -18.64 -4.80
CA ARG A 173 -9.61 -17.59 -5.73
C ARG A 173 -9.81 -18.18 -7.11
N ASP A 174 -11.04 -18.14 -7.62
CA ASP A 174 -11.35 -18.51 -9.01
C ASP A 174 -10.53 -17.61 -9.96
N PRO A 175 -9.67 -18.19 -10.82
CA PRO A 175 -8.84 -17.43 -11.76
C PRO A 175 -9.57 -17.07 -13.05
N ARG A 176 -10.81 -17.51 -13.26
CA ARG A 176 -11.57 -17.18 -14.47
C ARG A 176 -11.72 -15.66 -14.60
N THR A 177 -11.44 -15.14 -15.79
CA THR A 177 -11.71 -13.73 -16.10
C THR A 177 -13.22 -13.46 -16.06
N PRO A 178 -13.69 -12.43 -15.33
CA PRO A 178 -15.10 -12.09 -15.31
C PRO A 178 -15.56 -11.56 -16.67
N GLU A 179 -16.83 -11.76 -16.97
CA GLU A 179 -17.49 -11.06 -18.07
C GLU A 179 -17.67 -9.57 -17.74
N ARG A 180 -17.93 -8.76 -18.76
CA ARG A 180 -18.21 -7.34 -18.56
C ARG A 180 -19.49 -7.14 -17.74
N GLY A 181 -19.38 -6.44 -16.62
CA GLY A 181 -20.48 -6.28 -15.65
C GLY A 181 -20.63 -7.44 -14.64
N GLU A 182 -19.72 -8.41 -14.65
CA GLU A 182 -19.67 -9.49 -13.66
C GLU A 182 -18.66 -9.17 -12.55
N GLY A 183 -19.02 -9.49 -11.30
CA GLY A 183 -18.15 -9.30 -10.14
C GLY A 183 -18.95 -8.87 -8.91
N ASP A 184 -18.35 -9.01 -7.73
CA ASP A 184 -18.98 -8.47 -6.52
C ASP A 184 -19.01 -6.94 -6.57
N GLY A 185 -20.18 -6.36 -6.32
CA GLY A 185 -20.40 -4.91 -6.42
C GLY A 185 -20.35 -4.34 -7.84
N VAL A 186 -20.18 -5.15 -8.90
CA VAL A 186 -20.05 -4.68 -10.29
C VAL A 186 -21.38 -4.80 -11.03
N THR A 187 -21.77 -3.76 -11.78
CA THR A 187 -22.97 -3.77 -12.64
C THR A 187 -22.71 -3.04 -13.95
N LEU A 188 -23.10 -3.65 -15.07
CA LEU A 188 -23.14 -2.99 -16.38
C LEU A 188 -24.53 -2.39 -16.63
N VAL A 189 -24.57 -1.08 -16.88
CA VAL A 189 -25.76 -0.34 -17.31
C VAL A 189 -25.54 0.13 -18.75
N ALA A 190 -26.10 -0.63 -19.70
CA ALA A 190 -25.97 -0.32 -21.13
C ALA A 190 -26.60 1.03 -21.47
N GLY A 191 -25.85 1.91 -22.15
CA GLY A 191 -26.26 3.29 -22.44
C GLY A 191 -26.48 4.16 -21.19
N GLY A 192 -25.95 3.76 -20.03
CA GLY A 192 -26.14 4.42 -18.74
C GLY A 192 -25.22 5.61 -18.48
N ALA A 193 -24.18 5.81 -19.30
CA ALA A 193 -23.22 6.89 -19.12
C ALA A 193 -23.80 8.25 -19.57
N PRO A 194 -23.29 9.38 -19.04
CA PRO A 194 -23.77 10.72 -19.39
C PRO A 194 -23.70 11.07 -20.88
N ASP A 195 -22.75 10.49 -21.61
CA ASP A 195 -22.56 10.66 -23.05
C ASP A 195 -23.38 9.66 -23.90
N GLY A 196 -24.16 8.79 -23.25
CA GLY A 196 -24.95 7.73 -23.87
C GLY A 196 -24.17 6.44 -24.16
N GLY A 197 -22.90 6.36 -23.75
CA GLY A 197 -22.11 5.13 -23.70
C GLY A 197 -22.55 4.20 -22.58
N ASP A 198 -21.89 3.06 -22.47
CA ASP A 198 -22.15 2.12 -21.39
C ASP A 198 -21.49 2.58 -20.08
N LEU A 199 -22.15 2.27 -18.96
CA LEU A 199 -21.68 2.59 -17.62
C LEU A 199 -21.39 1.29 -16.86
N ILE A 200 -20.18 1.17 -16.31
CA ILE A 200 -19.79 0.16 -15.35
C ILE A 200 -19.85 0.80 -13.95
N GLU A 201 -20.82 0.40 -13.15
CA GLU A 201 -20.88 0.79 -11.75
C GLU A 201 -20.11 -0.23 -10.91
N VAL A 202 -19.27 0.25 -9.99
CA VAL A 202 -18.57 -0.58 -9.01
C VAL A 202 -18.76 -0.01 -7.61
N GLU A 203 -19.41 -0.79 -6.73
CA GLU A 203 -19.44 -0.52 -5.30
C GLU A 203 -18.29 -1.25 -4.61
N MET A 204 -17.35 -0.47 -4.07
CA MET A 204 -16.16 -0.95 -3.39
C MET A 204 -16.30 -0.72 -1.89
N VAL A 205 -16.62 -1.77 -1.14
CA VAL A 205 -16.69 -1.68 0.32
C VAL A 205 -15.37 -2.11 0.91
N VAL A 206 -14.74 -1.24 1.70
CA VAL A 206 -13.54 -1.61 2.47
C VAL A 206 -13.91 -2.65 3.53
N GLU A 207 -13.16 -3.74 3.55
CA GLU A 207 -13.23 -4.73 4.64
C GLU A 207 -11.85 -4.97 5.25
N GLU A 208 -11.78 -4.87 6.58
CA GLU A 208 -10.65 -5.32 7.39
C GLU A 208 -11.00 -6.68 8.00
N LYS A 209 -10.24 -7.72 7.66
CA LYS A 209 -10.57 -9.09 8.05
C LYS A 209 -9.36 -9.98 8.16
N LEU A 210 -9.51 -11.06 8.93
CA LEU A 210 -8.55 -12.15 8.89
C LEU A 210 -8.71 -12.97 7.61
N MET A 211 -7.59 -13.24 6.96
CA MET A 211 -7.50 -14.08 5.77
C MET A 211 -6.33 -15.04 5.90
N THR A 212 -6.58 -16.32 5.60
CA THR A 212 -5.51 -17.29 5.39
C THR A 212 -4.89 -17.04 4.02
N ILE A 213 -3.65 -16.54 4.01
CA ILE A 213 -2.90 -16.13 2.81
C ILE A 213 -1.93 -17.20 2.30
N ALA A 214 -1.62 -18.18 3.14
CA ALA A 214 -0.91 -19.41 2.81
C ALA A 214 -1.29 -20.49 3.84
N GLU A 215 -1.07 -21.76 3.54
CA GLU A 215 -1.29 -22.84 4.52
C GLU A 215 -0.52 -22.55 5.82
N GLY A 216 -1.23 -22.43 6.93
CA GLY A 216 -0.66 -22.09 8.22
C GLY A 216 -0.39 -20.60 8.47
N TYR A 217 -0.80 -19.70 7.58
CA TYR A 217 -0.53 -18.27 7.71
C TYR A 217 -1.82 -17.46 7.59
N GLU A 218 -2.18 -16.77 8.67
CA GLU A 218 -3.27 -15.80 8.71
C GLU A 218 -2.71 -14.39 8.88
N GLN A 219 -3.25 -13.42 8.15
CA GLN A 219 -2.98 -12.00 8.34
C GLN A 219 -4.29 -11.23 8.46
N MET A 220 -4.27 -10.12 9.19
CA MET A 220 -5.31 -9.09 9.09
C MET A 220 -5.06 -8.32 7.80
N VAL A 221 -5.95 -8.50 6.81
CA VAL A 221 -5.84 -7.86 5.50
C VAL A 221 -6.82 -6.69 5.39
N TRP A 222 -6.45 -5.73 4.56
CA TRP A 222 -7.35 -4.68 4.10
C TRP A 222 -7.72 -4.99 2.65
N THR A 223 -9.00 -4.92 2.33
CA THR A 223 -9.51 -5.39 1.04
C THR A 223 -10.54 -4.43 0.47
N PHE A 224 -10.69 -4.49 -0.85
CA PHE A 224 -11.91 -4.06 -1.51
C PHE A 224 -12.79 -5.30 -1.69
N ASN A 225 -14.00 -5.30 -1.11
CA ASN A 225 -14.99 -6.38 -1.21
C ASN A 225 -14.48 -7.73 -0.68
N GLY A 226 -13.74 -7.70 0.44
CA GLY A 226 -13.43 -8.90 1.22
C GLY A 226 -12.48 -9.91 0.58
N THR A 227 -11.85 -9.59 -0.56
CA THR A 227 -10.95 -10.46 -1.33
C THR A 227 -9.64 -9.76 -1.70
N VAL A 228 -8.59 -10.57 -1.94
CA VAL A 228 -7.29 -10.12 -2.46
C VAL A 228 -6.94 -10.98 -3.69
N PRO A 229 -6.75 -10.39 -4.88
CA PRO A 229 -7.11 -9.01 -5.25
C PRO A 229 -8.61 -8.76 -5.04
N GLY A 230 -8.99 -7.48 -5.00
CA GLY A 230 -10.39 -7.06 -5.05
C GLY A 230 -11.09 -7.43 -6.37
N PRO A 231 -12.31 -6.93 -6.61
CA PRO A 231 -13.05 -7.19 -7.85
C PRO A 231 -12.22 -6.89 -9.09
N VAL A 232 -12.14 -7.86 -10.01
CA VAL A 232 -11.51 -7.64 -11.33
C VAL A 232 -12.56 -6.98 -12.21
N LEU A 233 -12.27 -5.78 -12.70
CA LEU A 233 -13.18 -5.05 -13.56
C LEU A 233 -12.85 -5.35 -15.02
N ARG A 234 -13.87 -5.61 -15.84
CA ARG A 234 -13.74 -5.71 -17.29
C ARG A 234 -14.55 -4.60 -17.93
N THR A 235 -13.90 -3.81 -18.77
CA THR A 235 -14.48 -2.69 -19.51
C THR A 235 -14.02 -2.75 -20.97
N GLU A 236 -14.58 -1.88 -21.81
CA GLU A 236 -14.13 -1.60 -23.17
C GLU A 236 -13.68 -0.13 -23.27
N VAL A 237 -12.77 0.18 -24.21
CA VAL A 237 -12.41 1.57 -24.50
C VAL A 237 -13.65 2.41 -24.78
N GLY A 238 -13.81 3.50 -24.03
CA GLY A 238 -14.95 4.41 -24.09
C GLY A 238 -16.01 4.18 -23.01
N ASP A 239 -15.91 3.12 -22.22
CA ASP A 239 -16.80 2.94 -21.07
C ASP A 239 -16.58 4.01 -20.01
N THR A 240 -17.68 4.43 -19.38
CA THR A 240 -17.60 5.16 -18.12
C THR A 240 -17.61 4.19 -16.96
N VAL A 241 -16.70 4.36 -16.01
CA VAL A 241 -16.69 3.65 -14.74
C VAL A 241 -17.14 4.62 -13.65
N ARG A 242 -18.19 4.28 -12.90
CA ARG A 242 -18.61 4.98 -11.68
C ARG A 242 -18.18 4.16 -10.48
N VAL A 243 -17.25 4.71 -9.72
CA VAL A 243 -16.74 4.11 -8.48
C VAL A 243 -17.53 4.67 -7.32
N HIS A 244 -18.06 3.80 -6.46
CA HIS A 244 -18.58 4.14 -5.14
C HIS A 244 -17.73 3.44 -4.09
N LEU A 245 -16.77 4.16 -3.52
CA LEU A 245 -15.93 3.67 -2.44
C LEU A 245 -16.59 3.97 -1.09
N VAL A 246 -16.76 2.93 -0.27
CA VAL A 246 -17.33 3.04 1.08
C VAL A 246 -16.28 2.60 2.09
N ASN A 247 -15.93 3.48 3.04
CA ASN A 247 -15.11 3.13 4.19
C ASN A 247 -16.00 3.03 5.45
N PRO A 248 -16.35 1.83 5.92
CA PRO A 248 -17.29 1.68 7.04
C PRO A 248 -16.81 2.37 8.34
N GLU A 249 -17.74 2.79 9.20
CA GLU A 249 -17.41 3.40 10.51
C GLU A 249 -16.55 2.49 11.41
N ALA A 250 -16.62 1.16 11.19
CA ALA A 250 -15.84 0.18 11.93
C ALA A 250 -14.40 0.00 11.43
N ALA A 251 -14.02 0.60 10.30
CA ALA A 251 -12.65 0.55 9.79
C ALA A 251 -11.69 1.26 10.75
N SER A 252 -10.45 0.79 10.80
CA SER A 252 -9.40 1.34 11.65
C SER A 252 -8.53 2.36 10.93
N ALA A 253 -8.55 2.40 9.60
CA ALA A 253 -7.77 3.31 8.78
C ALA A 253 -8.61 4.08 7.74
N SER A 254 -8.06 5.21 7.30
CA SER A 254 -8.53 5.88 6.09
C SER A 254 -8.12 5.08 4.87
N HIS A 255 -8.93 5.13 3.81
CA HIS A 255 -8.68 4.42 2.57
C HIS A 255 -9.04 5.27 1.36
N SER A 256 -8.45 4.96 0.21
CA SER A 256 -8.80 5.53 -1.08
C SER A 256 -8.75 4.45 -2.15
N VAL A 257 -8.99 4.83 -3.41
CA VAL A 257 -8.72 3.96 -4.55
C VAL A 257 -8.23 4.78 -5.73
N ASP A 258 -7.01 4.49 -6.17
CA ASP A 258 -6.35 4.97 -7.38
C ASP A 258 -6.51 3.93 -8.49
N PHE A 259 -7.14 4.31 -9.60
CA PHE A 259 -7.26 3.51 -10.80
C PHE A 259 -6.30 4.01 -11.87
N HIS A 260 -5.34 3.18 -12.28
CA HIS A 260 -4.38 3.55 -13.32
C HIS A 260 -5.01 3.63 -14.72
N ALA A 261 -6.19 3.02 -14.90
CA ALA A 261 -6.99 3.13 -16.11
C ALA A 261 -7.74 4.48 -16.25
N SER A 262 -7.66 5.35 -15.23
CA SER A 262 -8.39 6.62 -15.19
C SER A 262 -7.52 7.83 -15.53
N GLN A 263 -8.16 8.93 -15.93
CA GLN A 263 -7.51 10.23 -16.15
C GLN A 263 -8.20 11.33 -15.34
N VAL A 264 -8.04 11.28 -14.02
CA VAL A 264 -8.60 12.26 -13.08
C VAL A 264 -7.53 12.79 -12.13
N ALA A 265 -7.81 13.89 -11.43
CA ALA A 265 -6.89 14.44 -10.44
C ALA A 265 -6.96 13.62 -9.14
N TRP A 266 -5.85 12.99 -8.76
CA TRP A 266 -5.82 12.09 -7.59
C TRP A 266 -6.24 12.77 -6.28
N ASN A 267 -5.90 14.06 -6.11
CA ASN A 267 -6.17 14.81 -4.89
C ASN A 267 -7.61 15.32 -4.79
N ASP A 268 -8.45 15.01 -5.77
CA ASP A 268 -9.88 15.30 -5.80
C ASP A 268 -10.67 13.99 -5.80
N GLU A 269 -10.56 13.24 -6.90
CA GLU A 269 -11.40 12.05 -7.17
C GLU A 269 -10.84 10.77 -6.53
N MET A 270 -9.57 10.73 -6.12
CA MET A 270 -8.95 9.54 -5.49
C MET A 270 -8.44 9.83 -4.08
N ARG A 271 -8.94 10.90 -3.46
CA ARG A 271 -8.55 11.31 -2.12
C ARG A 271 -8.93 10.24 -1.08
N SER A 272 -8.21 10.21 0.04
CA SER A 272 -8.58 9.38 1.20
C SER A 272 -9.95 9.76 1.76
N ILE A 273 -10.69 8.75 2.21
CA ILE A 273 -11.91 8.87 3.01
C ILE A 273 -11.68 8.26 4.39
N ALA A 274 -12.12 8.98 5.42
CA ALA A 274 -12.05 8.50 6.81
C ALA A 274 -13.06 7.36 7.05
N PRO A 275 -12.89 6.57 8.13
CA PRO A 275 -13.94 5.64 8.56
C PRO A 275 -15.30 6.34 8.72
N GLY A 276 -16.33 5.75 8.15
CA GLY A 276 -17.70 6.28 8.11
C GLY A 276 -18.01 7.20 6.93
N GLU A 277 -17.03 7.47 6.05
CA GLU A 277 -17.22 8.27 4.84
C GLU A 277 -17.35 7.40 3.58
N ASP A 278 -17.86 8.00 2.52
CA ASP A 278 -17.93 7.45 1.17
C ASP A 278 -17.45 8.48 0.13
N LEU A 279 -17.09 7.99 -1.05
CA LEU A 279 -16.69 8.79 -2.19
C LEU A 279 -17.26 8.17 -3.46
N VAL A 280 -17.89 9.00 -4.29
CA VAL A 280 -18.33 8.63 -5.64
C VAL A 280 -17.59 9.47 -6.66
N TYR A 281 -16.98 8.83 -7.64
CA TYR A 281 -16.39 9.51 -8.79
C TYR A 281 -16.53 8.70 -10.07
N GLU A 282 -16.34 9.37 -11.20
CA GLU A 282 -16.44 8.76 -12.53
C GLU A 282 -15.18 9.01 -13.35
N PHE A 283 -14.81 8.04 -14.18
CA PHE A 283 -13.79 8.22 -15.21
C PHE A 283 -14.13 7.41 -16.46
N THR A 284 -13.53 7.77 -17.59
CA THR A 284 -13.66 7.02 -18.85
C THR A 284 -12.42 6.16 -19.06
N THR A 285 -12.59 4.91 -19.48
CA THR A 285 -11.46 4.04 -19.86
C THR A 285 -11.04 4.34 -21.30
N ASP A 286 -10.07 5.23 -21.48
CA ASP A 286 -9.66 5.72 -22.80
C ASP A 286 -8.66 4.81 -23.53
N TYR A 287 -7.96 3.93 -22.80
CA TYR A 287 -6.85 3.13 -23.33
C TYR A 287 -7.01 1.65 -22.98
N ALA A 288 -6.92 0.81 -24.00
CA ALA A 288 -6.94 -0.64 -23.83
C ALA A 288 -5.68 -1.14 -23.11
N GLY A 289 -5.83 -2.13 -22.23
CA GLY A 289 -4.72 -2.67 -21.45
C GLY A 289 -5.17 -3.50 -20.25
N VAL A 290 -4.18 -3.98 -19.50
CA VAL A 290 -4.36 -4.59 -18.18
C VAL A 290 -3.77 -3.60 -17.18
N TRP A 291 -4.63 -3.01 -16.37
CA TRP A 291 -4.28 -1.93 -15.46
C TRP A 291 -4.46 -2.39 -14.02
N MET A 292 -3.71 -1.81 -13.09
CA MET A 292 -4.02 -1.98 -11.68
C MET A 292 -4.96 -0.89 -11.17
N TYR A 293 -5.59 -1.19 -10.05
CA TYR A 293 -6.02 -0.17 -9.09
C TYR A 293 -5.53 -0.55 -7.70
N HIS A 294 -5.37 0.42 -6.82
CA HIS A 294 -4.93 0.18 -5.45
C HIS A 294 -5.34 1.30 -4.50
N CYS A 295 -5.27 1.06 -3.20
CA CYS A 295 -5.42 2.14 -2.23
C CYS A 295 -4.24 3.11 -2.33
N GLY A 296 -4.54 4.41 -2.38
CA GLY A 296 -3.58 5.51 -2.48
C GLY A 296 -3.42 6.30 -1.17
N THR A 297 -3.99 5.83 -0.07
CA THR A 297 -3.79 6.43 1.26
C THR A 297 -2.40 6.15 1.79
N ASP A 298 -1.78 7.17 2.42
CA ASP A 298 -0.46 7.05 3.02
C ASP A 298 -0.46 6.18 4.30
N PRO A 299 0.57 5.33 4.52
CA PRO A 299 1.65 5.01 3.58
C PRO A 299 1.18 4.00 2.51
N VAL A 300 1.14 4.42 1.24
CA VAL A 300 0.60 3.64 0.10
C VAL A 300 1.17 2.22 0.04
N LEU A 301 2.49 2.11 0.27
CA LEU A 301 3.20 0.84 0.29
C LEU A 301 2.57 -0.17 1.25
N HIS A 302 2.15 0.26 2.45
CA HIS A 302 1.56 -0.63 3.44
C HIS A 302 0.17 -1.08 3.01
N HIS A 303 -0.64 -0.19 2.45
CA HIS A 303 -1.98 -0.55 2.00
C HIS A 303 -1.95 -1.57 0.86
N ILE A 304 -1.05 -1.42 -0.12
CA ILE A 304 -0.85 -2.41 -1.18
C ILE A 304 -0.33 -3.72 -0.58
N ALA A 305 0.73 -3.65 0.24
CA ALA A 305 1.32 -4.83 0.88
C ALA A 305 0.36 -5.54 1.84
N ASN A 306 -0.70 -4.88 2.30
CA ASN A 306 -1.73 -5.45 3.17
C ASN A 306 -3.00 -5.93 2.42
N GLY A 307 -2.99 -5.88 1.08
CA GLY A 307 -4.02 -6.52 0.24
C GLY A 307 -4.91 -5.59 -0.60
N MET A 308 -4.74 -4.27 -0.52
CA MET A 308 -5.64 -3.32 -1.19
C MET A 308 -5.24 -3.01 -2.62
N PHE A 309 -5.52 -3.96 -3.53
CA PHE A 309 -5.30 -3.80 -4.96
C PHE A 309 -6.22 -4.68 -5.79
N GLY A 310 -6.29 -4.41 -7.09
CA GLY A 310 -6.94 -5.26 -8.07
C GLY A 310 -6.60 -4.90 -9.51
N MET A 311 -7.37 -5.46 -10.45
CA MET A 311 -7.11 -5.38 -11.89
C MET A 311 -8.30 -4.75 -12.63
N VAL A 312 -8.01 -3.91 -13.61
CA VAL A 312 -8.95 -3.49 -14.65
C VAL A 312 -8.46 -3.97 -16.01
N ILE A 313 -9.28 -4.77 -16.67
CA ILE A 313 -9.09 -5.20 -18.05
C ILE A 313 -9.89 -4.23 -18.92
N VAL A 314 -9.20 -3.41 -19.71
CA VAL A 314 -9.83 -2.53 -20.71
C VAL A 314 -9.60 -3.16 -22.07
N GLU A 315 -10.66 -3.68 -22.68
CA GLU A 315 -10.60 -4.20 -24.04
C GLU A 315 -10.50 -3.08 -25.08
N PRO A 316 -9.81 -3.31 -26.21
CA PRO A 316 -9.86 -2.37 -27.33
C PRO A 316 -11.28 -2.25 -27.87
N ALA A 317 -11.57 -1.13 -28.53
CA ALA A 317 -12.85 -0.93 -29.22
C ALA A 317 -13.11 -2.07 -30.22
N GLY A 318 -14.25 -2.74 -30.08
CA GLY A 318 -14.63 -3.94 -30.84
C GLY A 318 -14.16 -5.27 -30.24
N GLY A 319 -13.53 -5.23 -29.06
CA GLY A 319 -13.08 -6.38 -28.28
C GLY A 319 -11.83 -7.07 -28.82
N LEU A 320 -11.32 -8.02 -28.04
CA LEU A 320 -10.31 -8.97 -28.49
C LEU A 320 -10.96 -10.14 -29.29
N PRO A 321 -10.20 -10.86 -30.13
CA PRO A 321 -10.71 -12.07 -30.78
C PRO A 321 -11.29 -13.05 -29.74
N PRO A 322 -12.40 -13.75 -30.04
CA PRO A 322 -12.99 -14.67 -29.09
C PRO A 322 -12.05 -15.85 -28.81
N ILE A 323 -11.99 -16.26 -27.56
CA ILE A 323 -11.23 -17.42 -27.10
C ILE A 323 -12.01 -18.14 -26.01
N ASP A 324 -11.89 -19.46 -25.95
CA ASP A 324 -12.77 -20.30 -25.11
C ASP A 324 -12.41 -20.27 -23.61
N HIS A 325 -11.16 -19.94 -23.29
CA HIS A 325 -10.62 -20.00 -21.93
C HIS A 325 -9.84 -18.73 -21.60
N GLU A 326 -10.40 -17.91 -20.70
CA GLU A 326 -9.77 -16.69 -20.20
C GLU A 326 -9.52 -16.78 -18.70
N PHE A 327 -8.29 -16.48 -18.28
CA PHE A 327 -7.91 -16.42 -16.88
C PHE A 327 -7.17 -15.13 -16.56
N PHE A 328 -7.20 -14.70 -15.29
CA PHE A 328 -6.43 -13.57 -14.80
C PHE A 328 -5.45 -14.01 -13.71
N PHE A 329 -4.29 -13.37 -13.69
CA PHE A 329 -3.28 -13.53 -12.65
C PHE A 329 -2.76 -12.17 -12.21
N VAL A 330 -2.88 -11.87 -10.93
CA VAL A 330 -2.25 -10.73 -10.27
C VAL A 330 -1.10 -11.26 -9.45
N GLN A 331 0.14 -11.02 -9.87
CA GLN A 331 1.29 -11.27 -9.02
C GLN A 331 1.34 -10.21 -7.92
N ASN A 332 1.50 -10.64 -6.67
CA ASN A 332 1.64 -9.75 -5.53
C ASN A 332 2.54 -10.35 -4.45
N GLU A 333 2.85 -9.54 -3.43
CA GLU A 333 3.77 -9.89 -2.34
C GLU A 333 3.06 -9.87 -0.98
N TRP A 334 3.49 -10.75 -0.06
CA TRP A 334 3.19 -10.64 1.37
C TRP A 334 4.47 -10.44 2.17
N TYR A 335 4.45 -9.40 3.00
CA TYR A 335 5.47 -9.10 4.00
C TYR A 335 4.86 -9.35 5.37
N LEU A 336 5.03 -10.55 5.93
CA LEU A 336 4.24 -10.99 7.07
C LEU A 336 4.60 -10.21 8.33
N GLY A 337 3.57 -9.69 8.99
CA GLY A 337 3.63 -9.37 10.41
C GLY A 337 3.37 -10.62 11.25
N PRO A 338 3.28 -10.48 12.58
CA PRO A 338 2.83 -11.57 13.44
C PRO A 338 1.52 -12.20 12.93
N GLN A 339 1.30 -13.48 13.26
CA GLN A 339 0.08 -14.18 12.86
C GLN A 339 -1.15 -13.38 13.28
N ARG A 340 -2.10 -13.21 12.36
CA ARG A 340 -3.39 -12.52 12.57
C ARG A 340 -3.27 -11.01 12.83
N GLU A 341 -2.09 -10.44 12.64
CA GLU A 341 -1.86 -9.00 12.61
C GLU A 341 -1.71 -8.51 11.17
N LEU A 342 -1.56 -7.20 10.98
CA LEU A 342 -1.30 -6.59 9.68
C LEU A 342 0.06 -7.05 9.12
N SER A 343 0.19 -6.99 7.80
CA SER A 343 1.48 -7.14 7.12
C SER A 343 2.51 -6.15 7.66
N SER A 344 3.77 -6.55 7.76
CA SER A 344 4.86 -5.74 8.28
C SER A 344 5.29 -4.67 7.29
N TYR A 345 4.95 -3.41 7.58
CA TYR A 345 5.46 -2.25 6.84
C TYR A 345 6.99 -2.18 6.88
N ALA A 346 7.61 -2.48 8.03
CA ALA A 346 9.07 -2.47 8.18
C ALA A 346 9.78 -3.50 7.26
N LYS A 347 9.16 -4.65 6.99
CA LYS A 347 9.66 -5.61 5.99
C LYS A 347 9.51 -5.07 4.57
N ALA A 348 8.36 -4.50 4.24
CA ALA A 348 8.07 -3.95 2.92
C ALA A 348 8.93 -2.72 2.58
N ASN A 349 9.22 -1.86 3.57
CA ASN A 349 9.92 -0.58 3.39
C ASN A 349 11.45 -0.68 3.41
N GLN A 350 12.00 -1.89 3.29
CA GLN A 350 13.45 -2.06 3.19
C GLN A 350 13.97 -1.63 1.82
N ALA A 351 15.21 -1.12 1.78
CA ALA A 351 15.86 -0.76 0.52
C ALA A 351 16.00 -1.93 -0.46
N ALA A 352 16.05 -3.16 0.05
CA ALA A 352 15.98 -4.40 -0.71
C ALA A 352 14.93 -5.29 -0.05
N PRO A 353 13.64 -5.05 -0.33
CA PRO A 353 12.57 -5.74 0.36
C PRO A 353 12.58 -7.21 -0.01
N ALA A 354 12.37 -8.07 0.99
CA ALA A 354 12.43 -9.51 0.85
C ALA A 354 11.09 -10.10 1.33
N PRO A 355 10.10 -10.26 0.43
CA PRO A 355 8.80 -10.76 0.83
C PRO A 355 8.90 -12.21 1.31
N ASP A 356 8.07 -12.54 2.29
CA ASP A 356 7.91 -13.89 2.80
C ASP A 356 7.25 -14.78 1.73
N PHE A 357 6.23 -14.22 1.04
CA PHE A 357 5.59 -14.86 -0.11
C PHE A 357 5.50 -13.93 -1.32
N VAL A 358 5.64 -14.51 -2.49
CA VAL A 358 5.18 -13.94 -3.76
C VAL A 358 4.24 -14.96 -4.35
N MET A 359 3.11 -14.55 -4.89
CA MET A 359 2.07 -15.47 -5.36
C MET A 359 1.21 -14.84 -6.44
N PHE A 360 0.31 -15.65 -6.99
CA PHE A 360 -0.74 -15.18 -7.89
C PHE A 360 -2.08 -15.15 -7.15
N ASN A 361 -2.81 -14.06 -7.32
CA ASN A 361 -4.16 -13.85 -6.80
C ASN A 361 -4.27 -13.96 -5.27
N GLY A 362 -3.30 -13.36 -4.55
CA GLY A 362 -3.38 -13.14 -3.10
C GLY A 362 -3.06 -14.33 -2.19
N ILE A 363 -3.06 -15.58 -2.70
CA ILE A 363 -2.84 -16.78 -1.87
C ILE A 363 -1.68 -17.61 -2.42
N ALA A 364 -0.71 -17.90 -1.55
CA ALA A 364 0.46 -18.68 -1.93
C ALA A 364 0.09 -20.12 -2.29
N LYS A 365 0.60 -20.61 -3.43
CA LYS A 365 0.46 -21.99 -3.94
C LYS A 365 -0.96 -22.47 -4.24
N GLN A 366 -1.98 -21.60 -4.15
CA GLN A 366 -3.38 -22.02 -4.33
C GLN A 366 -3.63 -22.79 -5.65
N TYR A 367 -2.94 -22.41 -6.73
CA TYR A 367 -3.08 -23.02 -8.06
C TYR A 367 -2.15 -24.23 -8.29
N LEU A 368 -1.21 -24.47 -7.38
CA LEU A 368 -0.47 -25.74 -7.34
C LEU A 368 -1.33 -26.81 -6.66
N ASP A 369 -1.97 -26.42 -5.56
CA ASP A 369 -2.86 -27.29 -4.79
C ASP A 369 -4.18 -27.56 -5.52
N ASN A 370 -4.64 -26.60 -6.34
CA ASN A 370 -5.86 -26.66 -7.13
C ASN A 370 -5.54 -26.30 -8.60
N PRO A 371 -5.09 -27.28 -9.41
CA PRO A 371 -4.75 -27.05 -10.81
C PRO A 371 -5.91 -26.43 -11.61
N ILE A 372 -5.56 -25.54 -12.53
CA ILE A 372 -6.50 -24.90 -13.46
C ILE A 372 -6.67 -25.84 -14.64
N GLU A 373 -7.86 -26.40 -14.80
CA GLU A 373 -8.14 -27.39 -15.83
C GLU A 373 -8.54 -26.75 -17.16
N VAL A 374 -7.96 -27.24 -18.26
CA VAL A 374 -8.32 -26.89 -19.64
C VAL A 374 -8.33 -28.14 -20.53
N PRO A 375 -9.08 -28.15 -21.64
CA PRO A 375 -8.99 -29.23 -22.62
C PRO A 375 -7.58 -29.34 -23.24
N THR A 376 -7.25 -30.54 -23.73
CA THR A 376 -6.08 -30.75 -24.58
C THR A 376 -6.17 -29.88 -25.83
N GLY A 377 -5.07 -29.20 -26.16
CA GLY A 377 -5.03 -28.33 -27.34
C GLY A 377 -5.85 -27.06 -27.19
N ALA A 378 -6.24 -26.68 -25.97
CA ALA A 378 -6.96 -25.45 -25.69
C ALA A 378 -6.13 -24.22 -26.03
N ASP A 379 -6.75 -23.26 -26.71
CA ASP A 379 -6.25 -21.90 -26.82
C ASP A 379 -6.69 -21.14 -25.55
N VAL A 380 -5.73 -20.52 -24.86
CA VAL A 380 -5.94 -19.87 -23.57
C VAL A 380 -5.44 -18.43 -23.64
N ARG A 381 -6.24 -17.48 -23.15
CA ARG A 381 -5.83 -16.09 -22.94
C ARG A 381 -5.69 -15.80 -21.45
N LEU A 382 -4.59 -15.11 -21.12
CA LEU A 382 -4.23 -14.74 -19.77
C LEU A 382 -4.14 -13.22 -19.68
N TYR A 383 -4.77 -12.64 -18.68
CA TYR A 383 -4.59 -11.25 -18.27
C TYR A 383 -3.68 -11.25 -17.06
N VAL A 384 -2.42 -10.88 -17.25
CA VAL A 384 -1.39 -10.95 -16.21
C VAL A 384 -1.02 -9.53 -15.79
N LEU A 385 -1.07 -9.27 -14.49
CA LEU A 385 -0.68 -8.01 -13.87
C LEU A 385 0.37 -8.30 -12.80
N ASP A 386 1.46 -7.55 -12.80
CA ASP A 386 2.33 -7.47 -11.63
C ASP A 386 1.97 -6.23 -10.83
N VAL A 387 1.25 -6.43 -9.72
CA VAL A 387 0.80 -5.32 -8.86
C VAL A 387 1.90 -4.87 -7.91
N GLY A 388 2.89 -5.74 -7.68
CA GLY A 388 3.99 -5.53 -6.74
C GLY A 388 3.57 -5.66 -5.26
N PRO A 389 4.04 -4.75 -4.38
CA PRO A 389 4.50 -3.39 -4.71
C PRO A 389 5.97 -3.23 -5.14
N SER A 390 6.81 -4.27 -5.12
CA SER A 390 8.28 -4.08 -5.24
C SER A 390 9.04 -5.12 -6.07
N ILE A 391 8.49 -6.29 -6.31
CA ILE A 391 9.18 -7.42 -6.94
C ILE A 391 8.69 -7.62 -8.37
N ASP A 392 9.62 -7.46 -9.32
CA ASP A 392 9.36 -7.74 -10.74
C ASP A 392 8.91 -9.20 -10.99
N SER A 393 7.96 -9.37 -11.90
CA SER A 393 7.61 -10.65 -12.50
C SER A 393 8.42 -10.94 -13.76
N SER A 394 8.73 -12.23 -13.95
CA SER A 394 9.07 -12.79 -15.26
C SER A 394 8.10 -13.92 -15.55
N PHE A 395 6.85 -13.59 -15.86
CA PHE A 395 5.76 -14.56 -15.97
C PHE A 395 6.02 -15.57 -17.09
N HIS A 396 5.89 -16.85 -16.76
CA HIS A 396 6.20 -17.96 -17.65
C HIS A 396 5.28 -19.16 -17.37
N ILE A 397 4.90 -19.87 -18.43
CA ILE A 397 4.22 -21.17 -18.33
C ILE A 397 5.10 -22.23 -19.01
N VAL A 398 5.67 -23.11 -18.20
CA VAL A 398 6.61 -24.15 -18.62
C VAL A 398 5.95 -25.08 -19.62
N GLY A 399 6.66 -25.40 -20.70
CA GLY A 399 6.16 -26.29 -21.77
C GLY A 399 5.31 -25.60 -22.83
N THR A 400 5.10 -24.28 -22.73
CA THR A 400 4.34 -23.49 -23.71
C THR A 400 5.20 -22.44 -24.40
N ILE A 401 4.66 -21.87 -25.49
CA ILE A 401 5.20 -20.68 -26.16
C ILE A 401 4.05 -19.70 -26.31
N PHE A 402 4.27 -18.44 -25.94
CA PHE A 402 3.30 -17.37 -26.11
C PHE A 402 3.34 -16.90 -27.57
N HIS A 403 2.23 -17.05 -28.29
CA HIS A 403 2.15 -16.73 -29.71
C HIS A 403 1.53 -15.35 -29.98
N ASP A 404 0.71 -14.84 -29.07
CA ASP A 404 0.29 -13.44 -29.01
C ASP A 404 0.62 -12.87 -27.62
N VAL A 405 1.22 -11.68 -27.58
CA VAL A 405 1.50 -10.95 -26.34
C VAL A 405 1.24 -9.47 -26.58
N ILE A 406 0.44 -8.83 -25.74
CA ILE A 406 0.28 -7.38 -25.70
C ILE A 406 0.79 -6.93 -24.33
N LYS A 407 1.93 -6.23 -24.29
CA LYS A 407 2.50 -5.65 -23.06
C LYS A 407 2.53 -4.14 -23.22
N GLU A 408 1.81 -3.40 -22.38
CA GLU A 408 1.80 -1.92 -22.40
C GLU A 408 1.56 -1.34 -23.82
N GLY A 409 0.67 -1.96 -24.59
CA GLY A 409 0.37 -1.58 -25.98
C GLY A 409 1.36 -2.06 -27.05
N VAL A 410 2.48 -2.66 -26.68
CA VAL A 410 3.44 -3.28 -27.62
C VAL A 410 3.03 -4.73 -27.87
N ARG A 411 2.84 -5.09 -29.15
CA ARG A 411 2.25 -6.38 -29.53
C ARG A 411 3.20 -7.29 -30.31
N LEU A 412 3.31 -8.54 -29.83
CA LEU A 412 3.67 -9.73 -30.60
C LEU A 412 2.37 -10.38 -31.08
N THR A 413 2.28 -10.69 -32.38
CA THR A 413 1.08 -11.30 -32.98
C THR A 413 1.41 -12.65 -33.60
N ALA A 414 0.52 -13.64 -33.48
CA ALA A 414 0.65 -14.91 -34.17
C ALA A 414 0.71 -14.73 -35.69
N GLY A 415 1.44 -15.61 -36.37
CA GLY A 415 1.60 -15.55 -37.82
C GLY A 415 2.44 -14.37 -38.33
N ASN A 416 3.20 -13.70 -37.46
CA ASN A 416 4.18 -12.69 -37.86
C ASN A 416 5.24 -13.25 -38.82
N ASP A 417 5.91 -12.37 -39.58
CA ASP A 417 6.81 -12.72 -40.71
C ASP A 417 8.01 -13.63 -40.36
N GLY A 418 8.28 -13.88 -39.08
CA GLY A 418 9.31 -14.82 -38.62
C GLY A 418 8.79 -15.98 -37.78
N ASN A 419 7.48 -16.10 -37.57
CA ASN A 419 6.87 -17.00 -36.59
C ASN A 419 7.53 -16.88 -35.21
N TRP A 420 7.87 -15.65 -34.82
CA TRP A 420 8.44 -15.33 -33.51
C TRP A 420 7.40 -15.62 -32.42
N GLY A 421 7.86 -16.16 -31.30
CA GLY A 421 7.09 -16.37 -30.08
C GLY A 421 7.82 -15.75 -28.88
N SER A 422 7.11 -15.60 -27.75
CA SER A 422 7.73 -15.24 -26.48
C SER A 422 7.77 -16.43 -25.53
N GLN A 423 8.85 -16.52 -24.74
CA GLN A 423 8.98 -17.52 -23.68
C GLN A 423 8.45 -17.02 -22.34
N ALA A 424 8.56 -15.72 -22.08
CA ALA A 424 8.20 -15.10 -20.81
C ALA A 424 7.84 -13.63 -21.04
N VAL A 425 7.10 -13.04 -20.11
CA VAL A 425 6.81 -11.60 -20.11
C VAL A 425 7.41 -11.01 -18.84
N ASP A 426 8.38 -10.12 -19.01
CA ASP A 426 8.89 -9.29 -17.90
C ASP A 426 7.84 -8.23 -17.56
N LEU A 427 7.48 -8.10 -16.29
CA LEU A 427 6.57 -7.08 -15.78
C LEU A 427 7.24 -6.48 -14.55
N ALA A 428 7.42 -5.16 -14.52
CA ALA A 428 7.71 -4.44 -13.30
C ALA A 428 6.39 -4.19 -12.53
N PRO A 429 6.44 -3.79 -11.24
CA PRO A 429 5.26 -3.34 -10.53
C PRO A 429 4.47 -2.30 -11.35
N ALA A 430 3.14 -2.44 -11.34
CA ALA A 430 2.17 -1.69 -12.15
C ALA A 430 2.15 -1.99 -13.66
N GLN A 431 2.85 -3.02 -14.14
CA GLN A 431 2.79 -3.42 -15.56
C GLN A 431 1.88 -4.62 -15.79
N GLY A 432 1.15 -4.58 -16.90
CA GLY A 432 0.24 -5.65 -17.31
C GLY A 432 0.51 -6.18 -18.72
N ALA A 433 0.03 -7.39 -18.98
CA ALA A 433 0.04 -7.99 -20.30
C ALA A 433 -1.18 -8.89 -20.56
N VAL A 434 -1.58 -8.93 -21.83
CA VAL A 434 -2.47 -9.97 -22.39
C VAL A 434 -1.60 -10.99 -23.10
N ILE A 435 -1.73 -12.27 -22.76
CA ILE A 435 -0.90 -13.35 -23.27
C ILE A 435 -1.81 -14.44 -23.84
N GLU A 436 -1.53 -14.94 -25.04
CA GLU A 436 -2.21 -16.12 -25.60
C GLU A 436 -1.22 -17.25 -25.88
N LEU A 437 -1.65 -18.46 -25.52
CA LEU A 437 -0.90 -19.69 -25.68
C LEU A 437 -1.83 -20.84 -26.06
N ARG A 438 -1.22 -21.96 -26.47
CA ARG A 438 -1.93 -23.21 -26.73
C ARG A 438 -1.23 -24.36 -26.03
N THR A 439 -1.98 -25.24 -25.37
CA THR A 439 -1.42 -26.49 -24.83
C THR A 439 -1.11 -27.45 -25.98
N ALA A 440 0.04 -28.14 -25.94
CA ALA A 440 0.48 -28.97 -27.06
C ALA A 440 -0.11 -30.40 -26.99
N GLU A 441 -0.18 -30.94 -25.78
CA GLU A 441 -0.65 -32.28 -25.43
C GLU A 441 -1.21 -32.29 -23.99
N ASP A 442 -1.80 -33.41 -23.57
CA ASP A 442 -2.22 -33.65 -22.19
C ASP A 442 -1.01 -33.50 -21.25
N GLY A 443 -1.25 -33.02 -20.04
CA GLY A 443 -0.19 -32.89 -19.05
C GLY A 443 -0.32 -31.66 -18.16
N LEU A 444 0.73 -31.46 -17.36
CA LEU A 444 0.83 -30.36 -16.40
C LEU A 444 1.80 -29.30 -16.91
N TYR A 445 1.33 -28.05 -16.98
CA TYR A 445 2.09 -26.90 -17.43
C TYR A 445 2.27 -25.93 -16.25
N PRO A 446 3.42 -25.96 -15.54
CA PRO A 446 3.69 -25.09 -14.41
C PRO A 446 3.66 -23.60 -14.77
N ILE A 447 2.87 -22.84 -14.02
CA ILE A 447 2.80 -21.38 -14.05
C ILE A 447 3.76 -20.83 -13.01
N VAL A 448 4.68 -19.96 -13.39
CA VAL A 448 5.70 -19.40 -12.50
C VAL A 448 6.01 -17.94 -12.85
N THR A 449 6.60 -17.23 -11.89
CA THR A 449 7.55 -16.16 -12.20
C THR A 449 8.96 -16.73 -12.28
N HIS A 450 9.70 -16.38 -13.35
CA HIS A 450 11.07 -16.81 -13.57
C HIS A 450 12.10 -16.00 -12.75
N ALA A 451 11.64 -15.07 -11.91
CA ALA A 451 12.35 -14.66 -10.71
C ALA A 451 12.38 -15.84 -9.71
N PHE A 452 13.21 -16.84 -10.02
CA PHE A 452 12.98 -18.25 -9.70
C PHE A 452 13.14 -18.63 -8.21
N ASN A 453 13.48 -17.68 -7.35
CA ASN A 453 13.40 -17.88 -5.90
C ASN A 453 11.93 -17.94 -5.40
N PHE A 454 11.01 -17.36 -6.15
CA PHE A 454 9.63 -17.12 -5.73
C PHE A 454 8.63 -18.25 -5.97
N PRO A 455 8.78 -19.15 -6.97
CA PRO A 455 7.92 -20.34 -7.06
C PRO A 455 7.96 -21.20 -5.80
N GLY A 456 9.13 -21.36 -5.18
CA GLY A 456 9.28 -22.05 -3.89
C GLY A 456 8.59 -21.32 -2.72
N ARG A 457 8.30 -20.02 -2.90
CA ARG A 457 7.66 -19.11 -1.94
C ARG A 457 6.23 -18.72 -2.34
N GLY A 458 5.58 -19.46 -3.23
CA GLY A 458 4.14 -19.29 -3.49
C GLY A 458 3.75 -18.97 -4.94
N ALA A 459 4.66 -18.45 -5.75
CA ALA A 459 4.38 -17.99 -7.13
C ALA A 459 4.44 -19.16 -8.10
N VAL A 460 3.60 -20.15 -7.83
CA VAL A 460 3.51 -21.40 -8.57
C VAL A 460 2.05 -21.81 -8.73
N GLY A 461 1.72 -22.24 -9.93
CA GLY A 461 0.44 -22.86 -10.26
C GLY A 461 0.61 -23.97 -11.28
N LEU A 462 -0.46 -24.71 -11.56
CA LEU A 462 -0.52 -25.71 -12.61
C LEU A 462 -1.68 -25.39 -13.54
N LEU A 463 -1.39 -25.26 -14.83
CA LEU A 463 -2.40 -25.42 -15.88
C LEU A 463 -2.41 -26.89 -16.29
N GLN A 464 -3.50 -27.59 -16.03
CA GLN A 464 -3.67 -29.00 -16.35
C GLN A 464 -4.45 -29.13 -17.66
N ALA A 465 -3.80 -29.64 -18.70
CA ALA A 465 -4.44 -29.98 -19.96
C ALA A 465 -4.91 -31.44 -19.95
N GLY A 466 -6.17 -31.68 -20.32
CA GLY A 466 -6.71 -33.03 -20.37
C GLY A 466 -6.78 -33.69 -18.99
N ASP A 467 -6.45 -34.97 -18.90
CA ASP A 467 -6.42 -35.70 -17.63
C ASP A 467 -5.14 -35.47 -16.79
N GLY A 468 -4.21 -34.66 -17.30
CA GLY A 468 -2.95 -34.33 -16.65
C GLY A 468 -1.85 -35.38 -16.82
N GLU A 469 -2.12 -36.49 -17.51
CA GLU A 469 -1.14 -37.53 -17.83
C GLU A 469 -0.68 -37.40 -19.30
N PRO A 470 0.63 -37.36 -19.58
CA PRO A 470 1.17 -37.19 -20.94
C PRO A 470 1.07 -38.45 -21.83
#